data_AF-A0AAJ6VYK7-F1
#
_entry.id   AF-A0AAJ6VYK7-F1
#
_cell.length_a   1.000
_cell.length_b   1.000
_cell.length_c   1.000
_cell.angle_alpha   90.00
_cell.angle_beta   90.00
_cell.angle_gamma   90.00
#
_symmetry.space_group_name_H-M   'P 1'
#
loop_
_entity.id
_entity.type
_entity.pdbx_description
1 polymer ?
#
loop_
_entity_poly.entity_id
_entity_poly.type
_entity_poly.pdbx_seq_one_letter_code
_entity_poly.pdbx_strand_id
1 'polypeptide(L)'
;MWTRSFILLAMVAIVLAQQCKKAIKKKNPDDCGEYYLCPHGQPTENHCSLGLAYNQEKGMCDWPDLVEDCDVEKYLDFECPDPSTYDSPGTNRAFPHPSDCAKQIVCVPSAFEDYKQVPRVLSCDKPEVFNPEIGKCDYYKDVKGCEKYYESVKKVAPVKEASEIEAGAIPEARVVSRNPTARPVPEVRKRVTTTTKKPEEPEYEDEE
;
A
#
# COMPACT_ATOMS: atom_id res chain seq x y z
N MET A 1 -36.29 -11.69 -29.55
CA MET A 1 -35.54 -10.40 -29.58
C MET A 1 -35.09 -10.11 -28.16
N TRP A 2 -33.80 -10.21 -27.87
CA TRP A 2 -33.28 -9.91 -26.54
C TRP A 2 -33.25 -8.38 -26.40
N THR A 3 -33.79 -7.84 -25.31
CA THR A 3 -33.82 -6.37 -25.14
C THR A 3 -32.39 -5.85 -24.97
N ARG A 4 -32.17 -4.57 -25.26
CA ARG A 4 -30.86 -3.91 -25.06
C ARG A 4 -30.30 -4.13 -23.65
N SER A 5 -31.17 -4.21 -22.64
CA SER A 5 -30.78 -4.53 -21.26
C SER A 5 -30.26 -5.96 -21.07
N PHE A 6 -30.88 -6.95 -21.71
CA PHE A 6 -30.40 -8.35 -21.65
C PHE A 6 -29.04 -8.52 -22.34
N ILE A 7 -28.80 -7.78 -23.43
CA ILE A 7 -27.50 -7.80 -24.14
C ILE A 7 -26.41 -7.13 -23.28
N LEU A 8 -26.72 -6.00 -22.65
CA LEU A 8 -25.78 -5.31 -21.75
C LEU A 8 -25.39 -6.16 -20.54
N LEU A 9 -26.38 -6.77 -19.86
CA LEU A 9 -26.12 -7.66 -18.71
C LEU A 9 -25.27 -8.88 -19.11
N ALA A 10 -25.56 -9.49 -20.26
CA ALA A 10 -24.77 -10.61 -20.76
C ALA A 10 -23.33 -10.20 -21.12
N MET A 11 -23.14 -9.02 -21.71
CA MET A 11 -21.80 -8.50 -22.04
C MET A 11 -21.00 -8.17 -20.78
N VAL A 12 -21.61 -7.58 -19.76
CA VAL A 12 -20.97 -7.34 -18.45
C VAL A 12 -20.54 -8.67 -17.81
N ALA A 13 -21.41 -9.68 -17.80
CA ALA A 13 -21.07 -11.00 -17.29
C ALA A 13 -19.94 -11.69 -18.09
N ILE A 14 -19.91 -11.55 -19.41
CA ILE A 14 -18.84 -12.08 -20.27
C ILE A 14 -17.52 -11.35 -20.03
N VAL A 15 -17.53 -10.03 -19.89
CA VAL A 15 -16.34 -9.22 -19.60
C VAL A 15 -15.77 -9.58 -18.22
N LEU A 16 -16.61 -9.66 -17.19
CA LEU A 16 -16.22 -10.10 -15.84
C LEU A 16 -15.63 -11.52 -15.85
N ALA A 17 -16.25 -12.47 -16.57
CA ALA A 17 -15.76 -13.84 -16.68
C ALA A 17 -14.47 -13.98 -17.54
N GLN A 18 -14.17 -13.02 -18.43
CA GLN A 18 -12.93 -13.01 -19.20
C GLN A 18 -11.73 -12.55 -18.36
N GLN A 19 -11.92 -11.74 -17.31
CA GLN A 19 -10.82 -11.21 -16.51
C GLN A 19 -10.03 -12.33 -15.81
N CYS A 20 -10.73 -13.37 -15.34
CA CYS A 20 -10.14 -14.50 -14.65
C CYS A 20 -9.50 -15.58 -15.53
N LYS A 21 -9.56 -15.43 -16.87
CA LYS A 21 -8.92 -16.38 -17.79
C LYS A 21 -7.44 -16.07 -18.05
N LYS A 22 -6.98 -14.87 -17.67
CA LYS A 22 -5.62 -14.40 -17.94
C LYS A 22 -4.69 -14.47 -16.72
N ALA A 23 -5.20 -14.29 -15.51
CA ALA A 23 -4.39 -14.24 -14.30
C ALA A 23 -5.14 -14.76 -13.08
N ILE A 24 -4.40 -15.30 -12.09
CA ILE A 24 -4.95 -15.78 -10.82
C ILE A 24 -5.37 -14.62 -9.91
N LYS A 25 -4.76 -13.44 -10.06
CA LYS A 25 -5.11 -12.21 -9.34
C LYS A 25 -5.21 -11.03 -10.32
N LYS A 26 -6.20 -10.17 -10.14
CA LYS A 26 -6.47 -9.04 -11.04
C LYS A 26 -6.82 -7.76 -10.26
N LYS A 27 -6.19 -6.61 -10.57
CA LYS A 27 -6.57 -5.30 -10.01
C LYS A 27 -8.01 -4.93 -10.38
N ASN A 28 -8.73 -4.28 -9.47
CA ASN A 28 -9.95 -3.57 -9.82
C ASN A 28 -9.57 -2.25 -10.53
N PRO A 29 -10.09 -1.96 -11.74
CA PRO A 29 -9.83 -0.68 -12.42
C PRO A 29 -10.48 0.54 -11.78
N ASP A 30 -11.52 0.35 -10.96
CA ASP A 30 -12.32 1.43 -10.38
C ASP A 30 -11.93 1.77 -8.93
N ASP A 31 -11.27 0.84 -8.23
CA ASP A 31 -10.79 0.99 -6.85
C ASP A 31 -9.39 0.40 -6.69
N CYS A 32 -8.40 1.24 -6.39
CA CYS A 32 -7.02 0.81 -6.20
C CYS A 32 -6.85 -0.20 -5.05
N GLY A 33 -7.67 -0.10 -4.01
CA GLY A 33 -7.62 -0.95 -2.83
C GLY A 33 -8.25 -2.32 -3.04
N GLU A 34 -9.00 -2.51 -4.12
CA GLU A 34 -9.70 -3.75 -4.42
C GLU A 34 -8.98 -4.58 -5.50
N TYR A 35 -9.04 -5.89 -5.36
CA TYR A 35 -8.56 -6.82 -6.35
C TYR A 35 -9.38 -8.11 -6.34
N TYR A 36 -9.36 -8.82 -7.46
CA TYR A 36 -10.04 -10.10 -7.63
C TYR A 36 -9.02 -11.23 -7.56
N LEU A 37 -9.31 -12.22 -6.73
CA LEU A 37 -8.73 -13.56 -6.85
C LEU A 37 -9.59 -14.38 -7.80
N CYS A 38 -8.99 -15.25 -8.60
CA CYS A 38 -9.67 -16.01 -9.64
C CYS A 38 -9.57 -17.53 -9.44
N PRO A 39 -9.98 -18.09 -8.29
CA PRO A 39 -10.03 -19.54 -8.11
C PRO A 39 -10.95 -20.17 -9.16
N HIS A 40 -10.45 -21.18 -9.88
CA HIS A 40 -11.21 -21.88 -10.92
C HIS A 40 -11.83 -20.98 -12.00
N GLY A 41 -11.24 -19.80 -12.25
CA GLY A 41 -11.72 -18.85 -13.24
C GLY A 41 -12.93 -17.99 -12.80
N GLN A 42 -13.30 -18.01 -11.51
CA GLN A 42 -14.36 -17.18 -10.95
C GLN A 42 -13.77 -16.07 -10.07
N PRO A 43 -14.11 -14.79 -10.31
CA PRO A 43 -13.59 -13.68 -9.50
C PRO A 43 -14.22 -13.68 -8.11
N THR A 44 -13.38 -13.57 -7.09
CA THR A 44 -13.77 -13.26 -5.71
C THR A 44 -13.09 -11.96 -5.31
N GLU A 45 -13.89 -10.99 -4.87
CA GLU A 45 -13.45 -9.68 -4.41
C GLU A 45 -12.62 -9.80 -3.12
N ASN A 46 -11.56 -9.00 -3.06
CA ASN A 46 -10.65 -8.90 -1.93
C ASN A 46 -10.17 -7.45 -1.82
N HIS A 47 -9.79 -7.04 -0.61
CA HIS A 47 -9.27 -5.70 -0.37
C HIS A 47 -7.87 -5.76 0.22
N CYS A 48 -7.06 -4.78 -0.15
CA CYS A 48 -5.84 -4.45 0.57
C CYS A 48 -6.17 -3.86 1.94
N SER A 49 -5.19 -3.89 2.85
CA SER A 49 -5.30 -3.14 4.09
C SER A 49 -5.55 -1.66 3.78
N LEU A 50 -6.27 -0.98 4.67
CA LEU A 50 -6.65 0.43 4.50
C LEU A 50 -5.47 1.29 4.04
N GLY A 51 -5.66 2.00 2.94
CA GLY A 51 -4.68 2.93 2.36
C GLY A 51 -3.55 2.29 1.55
N LEU A 52 -3.58 0.98 1.34
CA LEU A 52 -2.73 0.30 0.35
C LEU A 52 -3.52 0.04 -0.94
N ALA A 53 -2.80 -0.08 -2.05
CA ALA A 53 -3.34 -0.40 -3.36
C ALA A 53 -2.78 -1.72 -3.88
N TYR A 54 -3.56 -2.45 -4.67
CA TYR A 54 -3.11 -3.72 -5.24
C TYR A 54 -2.16 -3.49 -6.43
N ASN A 55 -0.89 -3.82 -6.24
CA ASN A 55 0.11 -3.78 -7.30
C ASN A 55 0.04 -5.05 -8.15
N GLN A 56 -0.51 -4.94 -9.36
CA GLN A 56 -0.65 -6.07 -10.29
C GLN A 56 0.69 -6.67 -10.74
N GLU A 57 1.73 -5.85 -10.88
CA GLU A 57 3.06 -6.27 -11.30
C GLU A 57 3.74 -7.11 -10.22
N LYS A 58 3.63 -6.68 -8.95
CA LYS A 58 4.19 -7.39 -7.78
C LYS A 58 3.30 -8.50 -7.26
N GLY A 59 2.01 -8.51 -7.61
CA GLY A 59 1.03 -9.51 -7.16
C GLY A 59 0.62 -9.39 -5.69
N MET A 60 0.82 -8.21 -5.09
CA MET A 60 0.59 -7.91 -3.68
C MET A 60 0.18 -6.45 -3.48
N CYS A 61 -0.33 -6.13 -2.30
CA CYS A 61 -0.63 -4.75 -1.92
C CYS A 61 0.66 -3.96 -1.68
N ASP A 62 0.68 -2.71 -2.13
CA ASP A 62 1.80 -1.79 -2.01
C ASP A 62 1.26 -0.38 -1.75
N TRP A 63 2.17 0.58 -1.57
CA TRP A 63 1.78 1.99 -1.47
C TRP A 63 1.11 2.45 -2.78
N PRO A 64 -0.01 3.19 -2.71
CA PRO A 64 -0.73 3.64 -3.90
C PRO A 64 0.14 4.42 -4.88
N ASP A 65 1.08 5.22 -4.38
CA ASP A 65 2.03 5.99 -5.18
C ASP A 65 3.08 5.13 -5.89
N LEU A 66 3.13 3.83 -5.64
CA LEU A 66 3.98 2.85 -6.33
C LEU A 66 3.16 1.90 -7.22
N VAL A 67 1.86 2.15 -7.40
CA VAL A 67 0.97 1.36 -8.25
C VAL A 67 0.61 2.15 -9.51
N GLU A 68 0.95 1.58 -10.67
CA GLU A 68 0.59 2.16 -11.96
C GLU A 68 -0.94 2.24 -12.15
N ASP A 69 -1.37 3.37 -12.70
CA ASP A 69 -2.77 3.77 -12.89
C ASP A 69 -3.57 3.94 -11.58
N CYS A 70 -2.92 4.13 -10.43
CA CYS A 70 -3.62 4.52 -9.21
C CYS A 70 -3.53 6.04 -8.98
N ASP A 71 -4.67 6.71 -9.00
CA ASP A 71 -4.78 8.11 -8.57
C ASP A 71 -4.85 8.15 -7.03
N VAL A 72 -3.70 8.45 -6.41
CA VAL A 72 -3.51 8.36 -4.95
C VAL A 72 -4.36 9.37 -4.19
N GLU A 73 -4.42 10.61 -4.65
CA GLU A 73 -5.14 11.69 -3.96
C GLU A 73 -6.64 11.41 -4.01
N LYS A 74 -7.14 10.96 -5.17
CA LYS A 74 -8.53 10.52 -5.32
C LYS A 74 -8.85 9.27 -4.51
N TYR A 75 -7.94 8.30 -4.48
CA TYR A 75 -8.15 7.05 -3.74
C TYR A 75 -8.22 7.28 -2.23
N LEU A 76 -7.33 8.11 -1.69
CA LEU A 76 -7.27 8.41 -0.26
C LEU A 76 -8.14 9.60 0.16
N ASP A 77 -8.78 10.28 -0.80
CA ASP A 77 -9.55 11.51 -0.60
C ASP A 77 -8.77 12.56 0.21
N PHE A 78 -7.49 12.75 -0.15
CA PHE A 78 -6.58 13.63 0.56
C PHE A 78 -5.53 14.20 -0.40
N GLU A 79 -5.27 15.51 -0.30
CA GLU A 79 -4.19 16.18 -1.00
C GLU A 79 -3.15 16.69 0.00
N CYS A 80 -1.87 16.46 -0.29
CA CYS A 80 -0.80 16.93 0.58
C CYS A 80 -0.59 18.44 0.44
N PRO A 81 -0.42 19.18 1.55
CA PRO A 81 -0.11 20.61 1.47
C PRO A 81 1.26 20.85 0.86
N ASP A 82 1.43 22.04 0.28
CA ASP A 82 2.67 22.45 -0.38
C ASP A 82 3.86 22.41 0.59
N PRO A 83 4.98 21.76 0.22
CA PRO A 83 6.11 21.59 1.12
C PRO A 83 6.82 22.88 1.54
N SER A 84 6.65 23.97 0.79
CA SER A 84 7.15 25.30 1.19
C SER A 84 6.42 25.88 2.40
N THR A 85 5.23 25.36 2.74
CA THR A 85 4.45 25.80 3.90
C THR A 85 4.88 25.14 5.21
N TYR A 86 5.84 24.22 5.17
CA TYR A 86 6.30 23.53 6.37
C TYR A 86 7.25 24.41 7.20
N ASP A 87 6.95 24.53 8.49
CA ASP A 87 7.76 25.27 9.46
C ASP A 87 9.18 24.69 9.60
N SER A 88 9.36 23.40 9.26
CA SER A 88 10.63 22.70 9.32
C SER A 88 10.86 21.88 8.04
N PRO A 89 11.75 22.30 7.14
CA PRO A 89 12.06 21.54 5.94
C PRO A 89 12.69 20.19 6.31
N GLY A 90 12.22 19.11 5.67
CA GLY A 90 12.77 17.76 5.85
C GLY A 90 12.07 16.86 6.87
N THR A 91 11.00 17.32 7.53
CA THR A 91 10.14 16.44 8.35
C THR A 91 8.86 16.07 7.60
N ASN A 92 8.56 14.78 7.48
CA ASN A 92 7.25 14.33 7.00
C ASN A 92 6.19 14.71 8.03
N ARG A 93 5.42 15.78 7.77
CA ARG A 93 4.30 16.17 8.62
C ARG A 93 3.23 15.07 8.54
N ALA A 94 2.71 14.70 9.70
CA ALA A 94 1.60 13.76 9.83
C ALA A 94 0.30 14.52 10.09
N PHE A 95 -0.80 13.97 9.58
CA PHE A 95 -2.15 14.53 9.65
C PHE A 95 -3.13 13.49 10.20
N PRO A 96 -4.21 13.91 10.88
CA PRO A 96 -5.23 12.97 11.34
C PRO A 96 -5.96 12.33 10.16
N HIS A 97 -6.23 11.02 10.26
CA HIS A 97 -7.11 10.35 9.31
C HIS A 97 -8.58 10.75 9.58
N PRO A 98 -9.41 11.03 8.54
CA PRO A 98 -10.74 11.61 8.72
C PRO A 98 -11.74 10.70 9.44
N SER A 99 -11.52 9.39 9.44
CA SER A 99 -12.48 8.40 9.95
C SER A 99 -11.91 7.37 10.93
N ASP A 100 -10.61 7.39 11.20
CA ASP A 100 -9.97 6.36 12.04
C ASP A 100 -8.87 6.97 12.91
N CYS A 101 -9.14 7.11 14.21
CA CYS A 101 -8.17 7.65 15.18
C CYS A 101 -6.83 6.90 15.18
N ALA A 102 -6.83 5.58 14.96
CA ALA A 102 -5.60 4.80 14.96
C ALA A 102 -4.78 4.95 13.66
N LYS A 103 -5.21 5.83 12.75
CA LYS A 103 -4.55 6.10 11.48
C LYS A 103 -4.09 7.55 11.40
N GLN A 104 -2.99 7.73 10.70
CA GLN A 104 -2.45 9.03 10.34
C GLN A 104 -2.14 9.04 8.85
N ILE A 105 -2.17 10.22 8.24
CA ILE A 105 -1.75 10.44 6.86
C ILE A 105 -0.39 11.13 6.92
N VAL A 106 0.62 10.55 6.27
CA VAL A 106 1.92 11.21 6.10
C VAL A 106 2.12 11.60 4.65
N CYS A 107 2.65 12.78 4.44
CA CYS A 107 3.06 13.23 3.12
C CYS A 107 4.51 12.84 2.89
N VAL A 108 4.77 12.14 1.77
CA VAL A 108 6.11 11.72 1.36
C VAL A 108 6.41 12.21 -0.06
N PRO A 109 7.69 12.42 -0.43
CA PRO A 109 8.04 12.72 -1.81
C PRO A 109 7.56 11.62 -2.76
N SER A 110 6.93 12.02 -3.87
CA SER A 110 6.50 11.11 -4.93
C SER A 110 7.71 10.43 -5.58
N ALA A 111 7.58 9.15 -5.90
CA ALA A 111 8.60 8.41 -6.65
C ALA A 111 8.61 8.76 -8.15
N PHE A 112 7.54 9.40 -8.66
CA PHE A 112 7.32 9.62 -10.08
C PHE A 112 7.25 11.09 -10.49
N GLU A 113 6.89 11.97 -9.55
CA GLU A 113 6.72 13.40 -9.81
C GLU A 113 7.67 14.22 -8.94
N ASP A 114 8.59 14.93 -9.58
CA ASP A 114 9.54 15.79 -8.88
C ASP A 114 8.79 16.82 -8.02
N TYR A 115 9.22 16.98 -6.78
CA TYR A 115 8.70 17.95 -5.80
C TYR A 115 7.25 17.75 -5.34
N LYS A 116 6.46 16.85 -5.94
CA LYS A 116 5.12 16.52 -5.45
C LYS A 116 5.20 15.67 -4.19
N GLN A 117 4.40 16.02 -3.19
CA GLN A 117 4.15 15.18 -2.02
C GLN A 117 2.89 14.35 -2.27
N VAL A 118 2.92 13.08 -1.88
CA VAL A 118 1.78 12.16 -2.00
C VAL A 118 1.42 11.57 -0.63
N PRO A 119 0.13 11.38 -0.33
CA PRO A 119 -0.30 10.88 0.96
C PRO A 119 -0.10 9.37 1.08
N ARG A 120 0.29 8.93 2.27
CA ARG A 120 0.29 7.53 2.69
C ARG A 120 -0.42 7.39 4.03
N VAL A 121 -1.29 6.38 4.15
CA VAL A 121 -1.94 6.06 5.42
C VAL A 121 -1.03 5.14 6.24
N LEU A 122 -0.72 5.55 7.47
CA LEU A 122 0.01 4.77 8.46
C LEU A 122 -0.88 4.48 9.66
N SER A 123 -0.49 3.47 10.45
CA SER A 123 -1.17 3.13 11.71
C SER A 123 -0.30 3.51 12.90
N CYS A 124 -0.95 3.92 13.98
CA CYS A 124 -0.34 3.94 15.31
C CYS A 124 -0.36 2.53 15.90
N ASP A 125 0.64 2.22 16.73
CA ASP A 125 0.69 0.96 17.47
C ASP A 125 -0.39 0.95 18.55
N LYS A 126 -1.02 -0.20 18.80
CA LYS A 126 -2.04 -0.29 19.86
C LYS A 126 -1.36 -0.20 21.24
N PRO A 127 -1.87 0.59 22.19
CA PRO A 127 -3.18 1.28 22.19
C PRO A 127 -3.10 2.79 21.90
N GLU A 128 -2.27 3.24 20.98
CA GLU A 128 -2.10 4.65 20.61
C GLU A 128 -2.96 5.05 19.42
N VAL A 129 -3.24 6.34 19.32
CA VAL A 129 -3.98 6.99 18.22
C VAL A 129 -3.25 8.27 17.83
N PHE A 130 -3.50 8.79 16.63
CA PHE A 130 -2.83 10.00 16.19
C PHE A 130 -3.32 11.23 16.97
N ASN A 131 -2.39 11.93 17.62
CA ASN A 131 -2.66 13.17 18.33
C ASN A 131 -2.29 14.37 17.45
N PRO A 132 -3.26 15.13 16.91
CA PRO A 132 -3.00 16.26 16.04
C PRO A 132 -2.38 17.47 16.77
N GLU A 133 -2.49 17.56 18.10
CA GLU A 133 -1.92 18.67 18.88
C GLU A 133 -0.38 18.59 18.95
N ILE A 134 0.15 17.37 18.98
CA ILE A 134 1.59 17.10 19.06
C ILE A 134 2.16 16.51 17.77
N GLY A 135 1.32 16.21 16.79
CA GLY A 135 1.71 15.71 15.46
C GLY A 135 2.29 14.30 15.44
N LYS A 136 1.94 13.45 16.42
CA LYS A 136 2.44 12.07 16.54
C LYS A 136 1.42 11.15 17.22
N CYS A 137 1.68 9.85 17.22
CA CYS A 137 0.90 8.89 18.00
C CYS A 137 1.04 9.17 19.50
N ASP A 138 -0.07 9.04 20.21
CA ASP A 138 -0.18 9.24 21.64
C ASP A 138 -1.20 8.27 22.23
N TYR A 139 -1.18 8.08 23.54
CA TYR A 139 -2.11 7.16 24.18
C TYR A 139 -3.55 7.61 23.98
N TYR A 140 -4.43 6.70 23.55
CA TYR A 140 -5.79 7.05 23.10
C TYR A 140 -6.64 7.87 24.07
N LYS A 141 -6.42 7.71 25.38
CA LYS A 141 -7.17 8.46 26.42
C LYS A 141 -6.76 9.93 26.53
N ASP A 142 -5.57 10.26 26.05
CA ASP A 142 -5.01 11.60 26.09
C ASP A 142 -5.31 12.39 24.81
N VAL A 143 -5.90 11.73 23.80
CA VAL A 143 -6.28 12.35 22.53
C VAL A 143 -7.76 12.72 22.52
N LYS A 144 -8.02 14.02 22.42
CA LYS A 144 -9.37 14.58 22.39
C LYS A 144 -10.21 13.97 21.27
N GLY A 145 -11.35 13.38 21.63
CA GLY A 145 -12.28 12.73 20.70
C GLY A 145 -11.99 11.27 20.39
N CYS A 146 -10.85 10.72 20.85
CA CYS A 146 -10.47 9.32 20.65
C CYS A 146 -10.40 8.53 21.97
N GLU A 147 -10.85 9.10 23.09
CA GLU A 147 -10.69 8.56 24.45
C GLU A 147 -11.38 7.19 24.63
N LYS A 148 -12.39 6.90 23.80
CA LYS A 148 -13.15 5.65 23.80
C LYS A 148 -12.98 4.84 22.51
N TYR A 149 -11.99 5.18 21.69
CA TYR A 149 -11.79 4.56 20.37
C TYR A 149 -11.65 3.03 20.48
N TYR A 150 -10.80 2.51 21.37
CA TYR A 150 -10.64 1.06 21.48
C TYR A 150 -11.82 0.35 22.14
N GLU A 151 -12.74 1.08 22.79
CA GLU A 151 -14.00 0.52 23.28
C GLU A 151 -15.04 0.43 22.17
N SER A 152 -15.06 1.39 21.24
CA SER A 152 -15.99 1.37 20.10
C SER A 152 -15.63 0.25 19.12
N VAL A 153 -14.35 0.07 18.78
CA VAL A 153 -13.91 -1.00 17.86
C VAL A 153 -14.16 -2.41 18.42
N LYS A 154 -14.09 -2.61 19.75
CA LYS A 154 -14.42 -3.89 20.39
C LYS A 154 -15.90 -4.25 20.25
N LYS A 155 -16.78 -3.25 20.17
CA LYS A 155 -18.23 -3.46 19.97
C LYS A 155 -18.58 -3.82 18.53
N VAL A 156 -17.66 -3.59 17.58
CA VAL A 156 -17.86 -3.80 16.14
C VAL A 156 -17.38 -5.19 15.66
N ALA A 157 -16.55 -5.92 16.41
CA ALA A 157 -16.06 -7.24 15.97
C ALA A 157 -16.94 -8.41 16.46
N PRO A 158 -17.24 -9.42 15.61
CA PRO A 158 -16.36 -9.92 14.55
C PRO A 158 -16.94 -9.80 13.12
N VAL A 159 -16.12 -9.31 12.19
CA VAL A 159 -16.16 -9.82 10.81
C VAL A 159 -15.82 -11.30 10.92
N LYS A 160 -16.69 -12.19 10.44
CA LYS A 160 -16.41 -13.63 10.40
C LYS A 160 -15.16 -13.80 9.54
N GLU A 161 -14.00 -14.07 10.16
CA GLU A 161 -12.90 -14.69 9.45
C GLU A 161 -13.45 -15.93 8.75
N ALA A 162 -13.05 -16.14 7.50
CA ALA A 162 -13.28 -17.40 6.82
C ALA A 162 -12.42 -18.49 7.49
N SER A 163 -12.84 -18.91 8.68
CA SER A 163 -12.17 -19.92 9.51
C SER A 163 -13.19 -20.87 10.11
N GLU A 164 -14.13 -21.36 9.30
CA GLU A 164 -14.94 -22.55 9.61
C GLU A 164 -15.58 -23.10 8.32
N ILE A 165 -14.74 -23.47 7.34
CA ILE A 165 -15.11 -24.58 6.46
C ILE A 165 -14.52 -25.80 7.16
N GLU A 166 -15.39 -26.63 7.73
CA GLU A 166 -15.00 -27.96 8.20
C GLU A 166 -14.25 -28.66 7.07
N ALA A 167 -13.00 -29.06 7.36
CA ALA A 167 -12.15 -29.78 6.44
C ALA A 167 -12.75 -31.16 6.16
N GLY A 168 -13.72 -31.21 5.24
CA GLY A 168 -14.12 -32.42 4.57
C GLY A 168 -12.91 -32.98 3.82
N ALA A 169 -12.50 -34.18 4.22
CA ALA A 169 -11.32 -34.92 3.78
C ALA A 169 -10.96 -34.75 2.30
N ILE A 170 -9.74 -34.25 2.05
CA ILE A 170 -9.04 -34.40 0.76
C ILE A 170 -8.18 -35.67 0.88
N PRO A 171 -8.27 -36.66 -0.02
CA PRO A 171 -7.42 -37.84 0.05
C PRO A 171 -5.96 -37.46 -0.20
N GLU A 172 -5.05 -38.09 0.53
CA GLU A 172 -3.61 -37.77 0.51
C GLU A 172 -3.03 -37.83 -0.91
N ALA A 173 -2.75 -36.66 -1.48
CA ALA A 173 -1.89 -36.55 -2.66
C ALA A 173 -0.44 -36.73 -2.22
N ARG A 174 0.13 -37.87 -2.60
CA ARG A 174 1.53 -38.27 -2.40
C ARG A 174 2.50 -37.13 -2.74
N VAL A 175 3.16 -36.58 -1.72
CA VAL A 175 4.28 -35.64 -1.87
C VAL A 175 5.44 -36.36 -2.56
N VAL A 176 5.71 -36.02 -3.82
CA VAL A 176 6.99 -36.35 -4.46
C VAL A 176 8.01 -35.32 -3.99
N SER A 177 8.86 -35.71 -3.05
CA SER A 177 10.03 -34.94 -2.64
C SER A 177 10.96 -34.74 -3.83
N ARG A 178 11.00 -33.53 -4.39
CA ARG A 178 12.06 -33.12 -5.33
C ARG A 178 13.15 -32.43 -4.52
N ASN A 179 14.29 -33.10 -4.43
CA ASN A 179 15.52 -32.61 -3.82
C ASN A 179 16.02 -31.35 -4.53
N PRO A 180 16.10 -30.17 -3.89
CA PRO A 180 16.66 -28.99 -4.50
C PRO A 180 18.19 -29.01 -4.36
N THR A 181 18.90 -29.47 -5.38
CA THR A 181 20.32 -29.10 -5.51
C THR A 181 20.41 -27.59 -5.69
N ALA A 182 21.14 -26.96 -4.77
CA ALA A 182 21.37 -25.53 -4.71
C ALA A 182 21.90 -24.99 -6.05
N ARG A 183 21.23 -23.97 -6.59
CA ARG A 183 21.81 -23.10 -7.63
C ARG A 183 22.80 -22.16 -6.96
N PRO A 184 24.00 -21.94 -7.50
CA PRO A 184 24.93 -20.97 -6.96
C PRO A 184 24.37 -19.55 -7.08
N VAL A 185 24.48 -18.79 -6.00
CA VAL A 185 24.20 -17.35 -5.94
C VAL A 185 25.29 -16.62 -6.77
N PRO A 186 24.94 -15.71 -7.69
CA PRO A 186 25.95 -14.91 -8.38
C PRO A 186 26.63 -13.95 -7.38
N GLU A 187 27.96 -13.93 -7.40
CA GLU A 187 28.81 -13.16 -6.50
C GLU A 187 28.66 -11.64 -6.74
N VAL A 188 28.42 -10.89 -5.67
CA VAL A 188 28.32 -9.43 -5.69
C VAL A 188 29.70 -8.85 -6.01
N ARG A 189 29.86 -8.22 -7.18
CA ARG A 189 31.09 -7.54 -7.57
C ARG A 189 31.37 -6.37 -6.61
N LYS A 190 32.43 -6.50 -5.80
CA LYS A 190 32.90 -5.44 -4.89
C LYS A 190 33.23 -4.18 -5.70
N ARG A 191 32.71 -3.04 -5.27
CA ARG A 191 32.97 -1.71 -5.85
C ARG A 191 34.45 -1.38 -5.66
N VAL A 192 35.18 -1.18 -6.76
CA VAL A 192 36.56 -0.68 -6.75
C VAL A 192 36.53 0.77 -6.31
N THR A 193 37.12 1.07 -5.15
CA THR A 193 37.41 2.44 -4.73
C THR A 193 38.68 2.89 -5.44
N THR A 194 38.54 3.67 -6.50
CA THR A 194 39.67 4.43 -7.07
C THR A 194 39.85 5.69 -6.22
N THR A 195 40.98 5.76 -5.51
CA THR A 195 41.44 6.95 -4.79
C THR A 195 41.70 8.07 -5.80
N THR A 196 40.79 9.02 -5.92
CA THR A 196 41.05 10.30 -6.60
C THR A 196 42.03 11.09 -5.74
N LYS A 197 43.22 11.33 -6.29
CA LYS A 197 44.25 12.21 -5.76
C LYS A 197 43.66 13.61 -5.55
N LYS A 198 43.78 14.14 -4.33
CA LYS A 198 43.42 15.52 -3.95
C LYS A 198 44.14 16.50 -4.88
N PRO A 199 43.45 17.41 -5.59
CA PRO A 199 44.10 18.52 -6.30
C PRO A 199 44.76 19.47 -5.30
N GLU A 200 45.98 19.90 -5.61
CA GLU A 200 46.69 20.96 -4.88
C GLU A 200 45.94 22.29 -5.05
N GLU A 201 45.85 23.04 -3.95
CA GLU A 201 45.23 24.36 -3.84
C GLU A 201 46.24 25.41 -4.34
N PRO A 202 45.89 26.30 -5.28
CA PRO A 202 46.80 27.37 -5.69
C PRO A 202 46.86 28.46 -4.62
N GLU A 203 48.08 28.71 -4.14
CA GLU A 203 48.49 29.84 -3.31
C GLU A 203 48.16 31.15 -4.06
N TYR A 204 47.33 32.00 -3.47
CA TYR A 204 47.10 33.37 -3.94
C TYR A 204 48.13 34.25 -3.24
N GLU A 205 49.06 34.83 -4.02
CA GLU A 205 49.97 35.88 -3.54
C GLU A 205 49.19 37.18 -3.39
N ASP A 206 49.24 37.76 -2.18
CA ASP A 206 48.79 39.12 -1.90
C ASP A 206 49.79 40.12 -2.51
N GLU A 207 49.40 40.86 -3.54
CA GLU A 207 50.13 42.06 -3.97
C GLU A 207 49.52 43.31 -3.31
N GLU A 208 50.40 44.06 -2.65
CA GLU A 208 50.21 45.32 -1.91
C GLU A 208 50.06 46.54 -2.83
#